data_AF-A0A968SMR2-F1
#
_entry.id   AF-A0A968SMR2-F1
#
_cell.length_a   1.000
_cell.length_b   1.000
_cell.length_c   1.000
_cell.angle_alpha   90.00
_cell.angle_beta   90.00
_cell.angle_gamma   90.00
#
_symmetry.space_group_name_H-M   'P 1'
#
loop_
_entity.id
_entity.type
_entity.pdbx_description
1 polymer ?
#
loop_
_entity_poly.entity_id
_entity_poly.type
_entity_poly.pdbx_seq_one_letter_code
_entity_poly.pdbx_strand_id
1 'polypeptide(L)'
;MGKPPLPVHSWDPESILTATAHLSPCITRWPSQNVFNYRYEVITLSDPAYAFLQAVDGQQTVGSLLGTLADPLVPAEVLKLVEQGLLLLEPRS
;
A
#
# COMPACT_ATOMS: atom_id res chain seq x y z
N MET A 1 28.73 11.17 -7.40
CA MET A 1 28.03 9.95 -7.87
C MET A 1 27.68 9.13 -6.64
N GLY A 2 26.41 8.74 -6.50
CA GLY A 2 25.95 7.84 -5.43
C GLY A 2 25.36 8.56 -4.22
N LYS A 3 24.12 9.05 -4.33
CA LYS A 3 23.27 9.16 -3.13
C LYS A 3 23.18 7.73 -2.58
N PRO A 4 23.53 7.45 -1.30
CA PRO A 4 23.30 6.11 -0.75
C PRO A 4 21.84 5.74 -1.00
N PRO A 5 21.53 4.48 -1.39
CA PRO A 5 20.16 4.06 -1.57
C PRO A 5 19.39 4.45 -0.30
N LEU A 6 18.25 5.12 -0.48
CA LEU A 6 17.39 5.45 0.66
C LEU A 6 17.21 4.16 1.45
N PRO A 7 17.39 4.18 2.79
CA PRO A 7 17.24 2.98 3.59
C PRO A 7 15.89 2.38 3.25
N VAL A 8 15.92 1.20 2.62
CA VAL A 8 14.72 0.43 2.35
C VAL A 8 14.16 0.16 3.74
N HIS A 9 13.04 0.80 4.07
CA HIS A 9 12.35 0.50 5.31
C HIS A 9 11.93 -0.96 5.18
N SER A 10 12.71 -1.85 5.81
CA SER A 10 12.51 -3.29 5.77
C SER A 10 11.32 -3.61 6.64
N TRP A 11 10.13 -3.35 6.09
CA TRP A 11 8.87 -3.83 6.62
C TRP A 11 8.87 -5.36 6.50
N ASP A 12 9.07 -6.04 7.62
CA ASP A 12 8.89 -7.49 7.68
C ASP A 12 7.41 -7.84 7.50
N PRO A 13 7.07 -8.96 6.83
CA PRO A 13 5.68 -9.34 6.56
C PRO A 13 4.77 -9.37 7.80
N GLU A 14 5.31 -9.71 8.96
CA GLU A 14 4.57 -9.74 10.23
C GLU A 14 4.33 -8.33 10.80
N SER A 15 5.28 -7.40 10.59
CA SER A 15 5.20 -6.03 11.08
C SER A 15 4.18 -5.18 10.32
N ILE A 16 3.90 -5.51 9.06
CA ILE A 16 2.93 -4.73 8.26
C ILE A 16 1.51 -4.90 8.79
N LEU A 17 1.19 -6.07 9.33
CA LEU A 17 -0.18 -6.41 9.75
C LEU A 17 -0.66 -5.52 10.91
N THR A 18 0.27 -5.00 11.70
CA THR A 18 -0.03 -4.10 12.82
C THR A 18 0.08 -2.63 12.44
N ALA A 19 0.65 -2.30 11.28
CA ALA A 19 0.79 -0.94 10.79
C ALA A 19 -0.54 -0.37 10.28
N THR A 20 -0.79 0.91 10.54
CA THR A 20 -1.95 1.65 10.01
C THR A 20 -1.71 1.94 8.54
N ALA A 21 -2.69 1.60 7.70
CA ALA A 21 -2.60 1.79 6.26
C ALA A 21 -3.15 3.17 5.88
N HIS A 22 -2.42 3.91 5.04
CA HIS A 22 -2.84 5.19 4.48
C HIS A 22 -2.67 5.18 2.96
N LEU A 23 -3.64 5.75 2.24
CA LEU A 23 -3.47 5.99 0.81
C LEU A 23 -2.42 7.08 0.57
N SER A 24 -1.58 6.86 -0.43
CA SER A 24 -0.65 7.90 -0.87
C SER A 24 -1.42 9.13 -1.38
N PRO A 25 -1.10 10.35 -0.93
CA PRO A 25 -1.78 11.58 -1.38
C PRO A 25 -1.44 11.95 -2.83
N CYS A 26 -0.39 11.36 -3.39
CA CYS A 26 0.13 11.66 -4.73
C CYS A 26 -0.41 10.70 -5.82
N ILE A 27 -1.38 9.84 -5.52
CA ILE A 27 -1.95 8.93 -6.53
C ILE A 27 -2.82 9.73 -7.49
N THR A 28 -2.44 9.73 -8.77
CA THR A 28 -3.23 10.42 -9.79
C THR A 28 -4.22 9.45 -10.43
N ARG A 29 -5.45 9.94 -10.70
CA ARG A 29 -6.60 9.17 -11.23
C ARG A 29 -7.23 8.16 -10.27
N TRP A 30 -6.83 8.12 -9.01
CA TRP A 30 -7.60 7.42 -7.98
C TRP A 30 -9.00 8.05 -7.85
N PRO A 31 -10.11 7.28 -7.78
CA PRO A 31 -10.21 5.83 -7.60
C PRO A 31 -10.47 5.02 -8.90
N SER A 32 -9.59 5.13 -9.90
CA SER A 32 -9.57 4.21 -11.07
C SER A 32 -8.69 2.99 -10.80
N GLN A 33 -8.91 1.86 -11.51
CA GLN A 33 -7.99 0.71 -11.48
C GLN A 33 -6.66 0.97 -12.20
N ASN A 34 -6.62 1.95 -13.11
CA ASN A 34 -5.39 2.38 -13.78
C ASN A 34 -4.97 3.74 -13.23
N VAL A 35 -3.99 3.74 -12.34
CA VAL A 35 -3.48 4.92 -11.64
C VAL A 35 -2.06 5.26 -12.07
N PHE A 36 -1.66 6.50 -11.78
CA PHE A 36 -0.25 6.88 -11.82
C PHE A 36 0.25 7.04 -10.40
N ASN A 37 1.37 6.39 -10.09
CA ASN A 37 2.07 6.64 -8.83
C ASN A 37 2.82 7.98 -8.88
N TYR A 38 3.50 8.34 -7.79
CA TYR A 38 4.33 9.55 -7.70
C TYR A 38 5.42 9.62 -8.79
N ARG A 39 5.89 8.48 -9.28
CA ARG A 39 6.91 8.38 -10.33
C ARG A 39 6.33 8.47 -11.74
N TYR A 40 5.02 8.74 -11.87
CA TYR A 40 4.27 8.73 -13.14
C TYR A 40 4.30 7.37 -13.86
N GLU A 41 4.54 6.29 -13.12
CA GLU A 41 4.44 4.94 -13.64
C GLU A 41 2.97 4.52 -13.66
N VAL A 42 2.54 3.89 -14.75
CA VAL A 42 1.19 3.34 -14.86
C VAL A 42 1.11 2.07 -14.02
N ILE A 43 0.26 2.08 -13.00
CA ILE A 43 -0.05 0.90 -12.20
C ILE A 43 -1.47 0.46 -12.50
N THR A 44 -1.61 -0.77 -12.99
CA THR A 44 -2.89 -1.45 -13.13
C THR A 44 -3.13 -2.31 -11.90
N LEU A 45 -4.15 -1.95 -11.14
CA LEU A 45 -4.56 -2.66 -9.93
C LEU A 45 -5.37 -3.90 -10.30
N SER A 46 -5.04 -5.03 -9.69
CA SER A 46 -5.93 -6.20 -9.68
C SER A 46 -7.19 -5.88 -8.87
N ASP A 47 -8.27 -6.63 -9.08
CA ASP A 47 -9.50 -6.47 -8.30
C ASP A 47 -9.28 -6.55 -6.77
N PRO A 48 -8.52 -7.50 -6.21
CA PRO A 48 -8.25 -7.51 -4.77
C PRO A 48 -7.39 -6.32 -4.31
N ALA A 49 -6.46 -5.85 -5.14
CA ALA A 49 -5.65 -4.68 -4.81
C ALA A 49 -6.46 -3.38 -4.82
N TYR A 50 -7.37 -3.25 -5.79
CA TYR A 50 -8.31 -2.14 -5.86
C TYR A 50 -9.25 -2.14 -4.66
N ALA A 51 -9.85 -3.30 -4.34
CA ALA A 51 -10.74 -3.44 -3.18
C ALA A 51 -10.02 -3.12 -1.86
N PHE A 52 -8.78 -3.59 -1.70
CA PHE A 52 -7.96 -3.26 -0.54
C PHE A 52 -7.73 -1.75 -0.43
N LEU A 53 -7.25 -1.09 -1.49
CA LEU A 53 -7.01 0.36 -1.48
C LEU A 53 -8.30 1.18 -1.25
N GLN A 54 -9.46 0.70 -1.70
CA GLN A 54 -10.76 1.32 -1.41
C GLN A 54 -11.16 1.21 0.07
N ALA A 55 -10.75 0.13 0.74
CA ALA A 55 -11.03 -0.07 2.17
C ALA A 55 -10.08 0.74 3.08
N VAL A 56 -8.95 1.23 2.57
CA VAL A 56 -7.99 2.03 3.35
C VAL A 56 -8.61 3.37 3.75
N ASP A 57 -8.80 3.55 5.05
CA ASP A 57 -9.42 4.73 5.67
C ASP A 57 -8.45 5.60 6.48
N GLY A 58 -7.18 5.18 6.62
CA GLY A 58 -6.19 5.86 7.43
C GLY A 58 -6.37 5.69 8.94
N GLN A 59 -7.19 4.73 9.38
CA GLN A 59 -7.48 4.46 10.81
C GLN A 59 -7.23 3.00 11.18
N GLN A 60 -7.48 2.08 10.24
CA GLN A 60 -7.34 0.65 10.47
C GLN A 60 -5.95 0.12 10.11
N THR A 61 -5.55 -0.96 10.79
CA THR A 61 -4.31 -1.66 10.44
C THR A 61 -4.49 -2.51 9.20
N VAL A 62 -3.38 -2.83 8.51
CA VAL A 62 -3.40 -3.74 7.36
C VAL A 62 -4.07 -5.07 7.72
N GLY A 63 -3.75 -5.65 8.88
CA GLY A 63 -4.33 -6.91 9.33
C GLY A 63 -5.85 -6.84 9.50
N SER A 64 -6.36 -5.75 10.07
CA SER A 64 -7.81 -5.52 10.18
C SER A 64 -8.48 -5.39 8.81
N LEU A 65 -7.90 -4.58 7.91
CA LEU A 65 -8.41 -4.40 6.55
C LEU A 65 -8.47 -5.72 5.78
N LEU A 66 -7.36 -6.48 5.78
CA LEU A 66 -7.31 -7.80 5.14
C LEU A 66 -8.36 -8.77 5.72
N GLY A 67 -8.63 -8.72 7.02
CA GLY A 67 -9.65 -9.56 7.65
C GLY A 67 -11.10 -9.24 7.24
N THR A 68 -11.35 -8.06 6.65
CA THR A 68 -12.71 -7.63 6.24
C THR A 68 -13.03 -7.92 4.78
N LEU A 69 -12.02 -8.19 3.96
CA LEU A 69 -12.18 -8.38 2.52
C LEU A 69 -12.54 -9.84 2.21
N ALA A 70 -13.44 -10.03 1.23
CA ALA A 70 -13.82 -11.37 0.77
C ALA A 70 -12.66 -12.08 0.01
N ASP A 71 -11.82 -11.30 -0.67
CA ASP A 71 -10.61 -11.75 -1.38
C ASP A 71 -9.42 -10.88 -0.94
N PRO A 72 -8.77 -11.21 0.19
CA PRO A 72 -7.71 -10.40 0.75
C PRO A 72 -6.38 -10.60 0.03
N LEU A 73 -5.62 -9.52 -0.11
CA LEU A 73 -4.23 -9.57 -0.56
C LEU A 73 -3.36 -10.37 0.43
N VAL A 74 -2.32 -11.01 -0.09
CA VAL A 74 -1.26 -11.53 0.78
C VAL A 74 -0.33 -10.39 1.24
N PRO A 75 0.37 -10.51 2.39
CA PRO A 75 1.24 -9.46 2.90
C PRO A 75 2.30 -8.95 1.90
N ALA A 76 2.83 -9.85 1.07
CA ALA A 76 3.78 -9.50 0.02
C ALA A 76 3.19 -8.56 -1.06
N GLU A 77 1.90 -8.68 -1.36
CA GLU A 77 1.22 -7.78 -2.31
C GLU A 77 0.96 -6.41 -1.70
N VAL A 78 0.68 -6.34 -0.39
CA VAL A 78 0.58 -5.06 0.33
C VAL A 78 1.92 -4.34 0.30
N LEU A 79 3.03 -5.04 0.55
CA LEU A 79 4.38 -4.48 0.42
C LEU A 79 4.66 -3.94 -0.97
N LYS A 80 4.24 -4.66 -2.01
CA LYS A 80 4.35 -4.19 -3.40
C LYS A 80 3.60 -2.86 -3.62
N LEU A 81 2.43 -2.65 -3.01
CA LEU A 81 1.71 -1.38 -3.09
C LEU A 81 2.48 -0.23 -2.41
N VAL A 82 3.21 -0.52 -1.33
CA VAL A 82 4.10 0.45 -0.67
C VAL A 82 5.31 0.78 -1.56
N GLU A 83 5.96 -0.23 -2.13
CA GLU A 83 7.08 -0.05 -3.07
C GLU A 83 6.67 0.73 -4.32
N GLN A 84 5.44 0.52 -4.80
CA GLN A 84 4.84 1.26 -5.91
C GLN A 84 4.42 2.69 -5.53
N GLY A 85 4.50 3.07 -4.25
CA GLY A 85 4.14 4.39 -3.77
C GLY A 85 2.65 4.68 -3.78
N LEU A 86 1.80 3.64 -3.76
CA LEU A 86 0.34 3.76 -3.68
C LEU A 86 -0.16 3.69 -2.24
N LEU A 87 0.62 3.07 -1.36
CA LEU A 87 0.29 2.89 0.05
C LEU A 87 1.41 3.44 0.93
N LEU A 88 1.03 4.07 2.02
CA LEU A 88 1.92 4.48 3.11
C LEU A 88 1.54 3.66 4.34
N LEU A 89 2.55 3.21 5.08
CA LEU A 89 2.37 2.48 6.32
C LEU A 89 2.90 3.32 7.47
N GLU A 90 2.09 3.45 8.53
CA GLU A 90 2.48 4.08 9.77
C GLU A 90 2.64 2.99 10.85
N PRO A 91 3.80 2.91 11.54
CA PRO A 91 3.98 1.97 12.63
C PRO A 91 3.07 2.37 13.80
N ARG A 92 2.36 1.40 14.37
CA ARG A 92 1.53 1.62 15.56
C ARG A 92 2.42 1.90 16.76
N SER A 93 2.31 3.10 17.32
CA SER A 93 3.01 3.55 18.53
C SER A 93 2.37 3.01 19.81
#